data_AF-A0A915EKE9-F1
#
_entry.id   AF-A0A915EKE9-F1
#
_cell.length_a   1.000
_cell.length_b   1.000
_cell.length_c   1.000
_cell.angle_alpha   90.00
_cell.angle_beta   90.00
_cell.angle_gamma   90.00
#
_symmetry.space_group_name_H-M   'P 1'
#
loop_
_entity.id
_entity.type
_entity.pdbx_description
1 polymer ?
#
loop_
_entity_poly.entity_id
_entity_poly.type
_entity_poly.pdbx_seq_one_letter_code
_entity_poly.pdbx_strand_id
1 'polypeptide(L)'
;MLRPGMETYFQEGSNFIEDIRSRRELWKAAGVMEFVQEPGQIIFVPSGWYHQVHNLEDSISINHNVINAYNIDILVNLMKERLADVKEELQDVEQLGVYTAQEFQKQCQV
;
A
#
# COMPACT_ATOMS: atom_id res chain seq x y z
N MET A 1 -12.59 0.55 6.93
CA MET A 1 -11.13 0.46 7.17
C MET A 1 -10.84 -0.60 8.21
N LEU A 2 -9.62 -1.16 8.17
CA LEU A 2 -9.15 -2.26 9.00
C LEU A 2 -7.77 -1.95 9.57
N ARG A 3 -7.50 -2.47 10.78
CA ARG A 3 -6.17 -2.43 11.38
C ARG A 3 -5.20 -3.32 10.58
N PRO A 4 -3.90 -3.00 10.53
CA PRO A 4 -2.91 -3.82 9.83
C PRO A 4 -2.98 -5.29 10.23
N GLY A 5 -2.91 -6.19 9.25
CA GLY A 5 -3.01 -7.63 9.41
C GLY A 5 -4.44 -8.17 9.39
N MET A 6 -5.47 -7.35 9.59
CA MET A 6 -6.87 -7.81 9.56
C MET A 6 -7.40 -7.98 8.13
N GLU A 7 -6.74 -7.40 7.13
CA GLU A 7 -7.03 -7.62 5.71
C GLU A 7 -6.85 -9.08 5.28
N THR A 8 -6.13 -9.90 6.05
CA THR A 8 -5.95 -11.33 5.80
C THR A 8 -7.26 -12.13 5.85
N TYR A 9 -8.28 -11.63 6.55
CA TYR A 9 -9.65 -12.20 6.49
C TYR A 9 -10.26 -12.16 5.08
N PHE A 10 -9.74 -11.28 4.23
CA PHE A 10 -10.23 -11.04 2.88
C PHE A 10 -9.21 -11.47 1.81
N GLN A 11 -8.28 -12.35 2.19
CA GLN A 11 -7.27 -12.91 1.28
C GLN A 11 -7.75 -14.25 0.69
N GLU A 12 -7.68 -14.37 -0.64
CA GLU A 12 -7.95 -15.59 -1.40
C GLU A 12 -6.67 -16.01 -2.15
N GLY A 13 -5.97 -17.01 -1.60
CA GLY A 13 -4.66 -17.43 -2.11
C GLY A 13 -3.60 -16.34 -1.91
N SER A 14 -2.95 -15.92 -2.99
CA SER A 14 -1.97 -14.83 -2.96
C SER A 14 -2.58 -13.43 -3.10
N ASN A 15 -3.90 -13.34 -3.37
CA ASN A 15 -4.57 -12.09 -3.70
C ASN A 15 -5.57 -11.70 -2.62
N PHE A 16 -5.99 -10.44 -2.62
CA PHE A 16 -7.12 -9.97 -1.82
C PHE A 16 -8.38 -9.94 -2.69
N ILE A 17 -9.54 -10.19 -2.08
CA ILE A 17 -10.82 -9.98 -2.76
C ILE A 17 -10.96 -8.50 -3.14
N GLU A 18 -11.56 -8.24 -4.29
CA GLU A 18 -11.70 -6.90 -4.83
C GLU A 18 -12.62 -6.02 -3.97
N ASP A 19 -13.71 -6.58 -3.46
CA ASP A 19 -14.70 -5.86 -2.66
C ASP A 19 -15.06 -6.63 -1.38
N ILE A 20 -14.68 -6.08 -0.22
CA ILE A 20 -14.92 -6.72 1.08
C ILE A 20 -16.41 -6.78 1.44
N ARG A 21 -17.28 -6.02 0.76
CA ARG A 21 -18.74 -6.07 0.96
C ARG A 21 -19.34 -7.40 0.50
N SER A 22 -18.64 -8.14 -0.37
CA SER A 22 -19.02 -9.49 -0.78
C SER A 22 -18.89 -10.54 0.34
N ARG A 23 -18.23 -10.19 1.45
CA ARG A 23 -17.97 -11.03 2.63
C ARG A 23 -18.36 -10.33 3.94
N ARG A 24 -19.54 -9.70 3.97
CA ARG A 24 -20.05 -8.94 5.14
C ARG A 24 -20.12 -9.78 6.42
N GLU A 25 -20.28 -11.09 6.29
CA GLU A 25 -20.25 -12.05 7.41
C GLU A 25 -18.92 -12.05 8.17
N LEU A 26 -17.81 -11.71 7.53
CA LEU A 26 -16.48 -11.69 8.15
C LEU A 26 -16.18 -10.38 8.88
N TRP A 27 -16.97 -9.32 8.67
CA TRP A 27 -16.65 -7.97 9.12
C TRP A 27 -16.51 -7.84 10.62
N LYS A 28 -17.37 -8.52 11.38
CA LYS A 28 -17.31 -8.51 12.85
C LYS A 28 -16.03 -9.17 13.34
N ALA A 29 -15.62 -10.27 12.72
CA ALA A 29 -14.39 -10.99 13.09
C ALA A 29 -13.13 -10.19 12.72
N ALA A 30 -13.13 -9.57 11.54
CA ALA A 30 -12.03 -8.73 11.07
C ALA A 30 -11.98 -7.34 11.74
N GLY A 31 -13.01 -6.96 12.51
CA GLY A 31 -13.10 -5.66 13.16
C GLY A 31 -13.19 -4.50 12.18
N VAL A 32 -13.98 -4.65 11.11
CA VAL A 32 -14.20 -3.60 10.09
C VAL A 32 -14.85 -2.38 10.71
N MET A 33 -14.24 -1.21 10.52
CA MET A 33 -14.87 0.09 10.78
C MET A 33 -15.50 0.62 9.48
N GLU A 34 -16.83 0.76 9.48
CA GLU A 34 -17.63 1.32 8.38
C GLU A 34 -18.23 2.67 8.82
N PHE A 35 -18.23 3.65 7.92
CA PHE A 35 -18.90 4.93 8.11
C PHE A 35 -19.14 5.58 6.74
N VAL A 36 -20.10 6.51 6.68
CA VAL A 36 -20.35 7.37 5.52
C VAL A 36 -19.66 8.72 5.77
N GLN A 37 -18.93 9.21 4.77
CA GLN A 37 -18.31 10.53 4.81
C GLN A 37 -19.24 11.55 4.18
N GLU A 38 -19.68 12.53 4.97
CA GLU A 38 -20.52 13.62 4.49
C GLU A 38 -19.67 14.79 3.92
N PRO A 39 -20.24 15.67 3.08
CA PRO A 39 -19.54 16.84 2.57
C PRO A 39 -18.91 17.69 3.67
N GLY A 40 -17.64 18.07 3.47
CA GLY A 40 -16.86 18.86 4.43
C GLY A 40 -16.26 18.07 5.60
N GLN A 41 -16.55 16.78 5.74
CA GLN A 41 -15.87 15.93 6.73
C GLN A 41 -14.48 15.50 6.27
N ILE A 42 -13.58 15.29 7.24
CA ILE A 42 -12.22 14.83 7.00
C ILE A 42 -12.02 13.49 7.68
N ILE A 43 -11.41 12.55 6.96
CA ILE A 43 -11.01 11.24 7.49
C ILE A 43 -9.50 11.23 7.62
N PHE A 44 -9.01 10.81 8.79
CA PHE A 44 -7.62 10.42 8.96
C PHE A 44 -7.48 8.91 8.77
N VAL A 45 -6.64 8.50 7.82
CA VAL A 45 -6.29 7.09 7.59
C VAL A 45 -4.88 6.85 8.14
N PRO A 46 -4.71 6.08 9.24
CA PRO A 46 -3.39 5.83 9.78
C PRO A 46 -2.53 4.98 8.82
N SER A 47 -1.21 5.15 8.90
CA SER A 47 -0.26 4.37 8.09
C SER A 47 -0.46 2.86 8.27
N GLY A 48 -0.49 2.12 7.16
CA GLY A 48 -0.63 0.66 7.13
C GLY A 48 -2.07 0.13 7.23
N TRP A 49 -3.08 0.99 7.36
CA TRP A 49 -4.47 0.54 7.47
C TRP A 49 -5.05 0.19 6.10
N TYR A 50 -5.58 -1.03 5.98
CA TYR A 50 -6.33 -1.43 4.79
C TYR A 50 -7.68 -0.69 4.73
N HIS A 51 -7.99 -0.08 3.60
CA HIS A 51 -9.20 0.72 3.44
C HIS A 51 -9.75 0.61 2.01
N GLN A 52 -11.08 0.49 1.91
CA GLN A 52 -11.82 0.58 0.66
C GLN A 52 -12.78 1.77 0.76
N VAL A 53 -12.91 2.51 -0.33
CA VAL A 53 -13.78 3.68 -0.45
C VAL A 53 -14.73 3.45 -1.61
N HIS A 54 -16.00 3.79 -1.41
CA HIS A 54 -17.01 3.71 -2.44
C HIS A 54 -17.81 5.02 -2.47
N ASN A 55 -17.87 5.65 -3.63
CA ASN A 55 -18.67 6.85 -3.83
C ASN A 55 -20.15 6.43 -3.98
N LEU A 56 -20.98 6.84 -3.02
CA LEU A 56 -22.42 6.54 -3.03
C LEU A 56 -23.20 7.45 -3.98
N GLU A 57 -22.65 8.64 -4.26
CA GLU A 57 -23.20 9.68 -5.13
C GLU A 57 -22.04 10.36 -5.88
N ASP A 58 -22.33 11.27 -6.81
CA ASP A 58 -21.31 12.05 -7.52
C ASP A 58 -20.46 12.85 -6.51
N SER A 59 -19.20 12.45 -6.38
CA SER A 59 -18.32 12.89 -5.28
C SER A 59 -17.02 13.46 -5.80
N ILE A 60 -16.60 14.60 -5.25
CA ILE A 60 -15.26 15.17 -5.42
C ILE A 60 -14.58 15.18 -4.07
N SER A 61 -13.37 14.61 -4.00
CA SER A 61 -12.54 14.62 -2.78
C SER A 61 -11.09 14.97 -3.12
N ILE A 62 -10.37 15.47 -2.11
CA ILE A 62 -8.92 15.72 -2.17
C ILE A 62 -8.29 14.99 -0.99
N ASN A 63 -7.19 14.28 -1.23
CA ASN A 63 -6.43 13.60 -0.18
C ASN A 63 -4.93 13.89 -0.31
N HIS A 64 -4.21 13.76 0.81
CA HIS A 64 -2.76 13.83 0.87
C HIS A 64 -2.23 12.76 1.79
N ASN A 65 -1.26 11.98 1.30
CA ASN A 65 -0.42 11.15 2.15
C ASN A 65 0.65 12.04 2.79
N VAL A 66 0.81 11.96 4.11
CA VAL A 66 1.74 12.80 4.86
C VAL A 66 2.79 11.95 5.56
N ILE A 67 4.05 12.33 5.39
CA ILE A 67 5.19 11.79 6.13
C ILE A 67 5.54 12.78 7.24
N ASN A 68 5.74 12.28 8.45
CA ASN A 68 6.14 13.07 9.61
C ASN A 68 7.06 12.25 10.52
N ALA A 69 7.47 12.82 11.66
CA ALA A 69 8.39 12.18 12.59
C ALA A 69 7.88 10.84 13.18
N TYR A 70 6.57 10.58 13.14
CA TYR A 70 5.95 9.37 13.70
C TYR A 70 5.93 8.19 12.74
N ASN A 71 6.05 8.42 11.42
CA ASN A 71 6.01 7.34 10.41
C ASN A 71 7.25 7.29 9.50
N ILE A 72 8.28 8.08 9.80
CA ILE A 72 9.51 8.15 9.00
C ILE A 72 10.29 6.83 9.02
N ASP A 73 10.24 6.09 10.13
CA ASP A 73 10.87 4.79 10.28
C ASP A 73 10.23 3.73 9.36
N ILE A 74 8.88 3.74 9.27
CA ILE A 74 8.13 2.89 8.34
C ILE A 74 8.57 3.17 6.91
N LEU A 75 8.66 4.45 6.53
CA LEU A 75 9.10 4.85 5.19
C LEU A 75 10.54 4.42 4.90
N VAL A 76 11.47 4.64 5.83
CA VAL A 76 12.88 4.29 5.63
C VAL A 76 13.08 2.78 5.49
N ASN A 77 12.36 1.99 6.29
CA ASN A 77 12.40 0.53 6.18
C ASN A 77 11.81 0.06 4.83
N LEU A 78 10.65 0.61 4.45
CA LEU A 78 10.04 0.32 3.15
C LEU A 78 11.00 0.68 2.00
N MET A 79 11.65 1.84 2.05
CA MET A 79 12.62 2.26 1.02
C MET A 79 13.81 1.29 0.90
N LYS A 80 14.32 0.76 2.01
CA LYS A 80 15.40 -0.23 2.00
C LYS A 80 14.95 -1.56 1.40
N GLU A 81 13.77 -2.03 1.76
CA GLU A 81 13.18 -3.25 1.21
C GLU A 81 12.93 -3.10 -0.29
N ARG A 82 12.28 -2.01 -0.72
CA ARG A 82 12.05 -1.74 -2.14
C ARG A 82 13.35 -1.62 -2.93
N LEU A 83 14.41 -1.07 -2.33
CA LEU A 83 15.73 -1.02 -2.97
C LEU A 83 16.33 -2.42 -3.17
N ALA A 84 16.12 -3.34 -2.23
CA ALA A 84 16.56 -4.72 -2.37
C ALA A 84 15.78 -5.43 -3.49
N ASP A 85 14.45 -5.29 -3.50
CA ASP A 85 13.58 -5.86 -4.54
C ASP A 85 13.98 -5.36 -5.93
N VAL A 86 14.21 -4.04 -6.09
CA VAL A 86 14.65 -3.47 -7.37
C VAL A 86 16.01 -4.02 -7.80
N LYS A 87 16.94 -4.24 -6.87
CA LYS A 87 18.24 -4.87 -7.20
C LYS A 87 18.09 -6.31 -7.66
N GLU A 88 17.17 -7.06 -7.04
CA GLU A 88 16.86 -8.43 -7.44
C GLU A 88 16.18 -8.47 -8.81
N GLU A 89 15.19 -7.60 -9.05
CA GLU A 89 14.48 -7.49 -10.33
C GLU A 89 15.38 -7.08 -11.50
N LEU A 90 16.49 -6.37 -11.23
CA LEU A 90 17.45 -5.92 -12.24
C LEU A 90 18.64 -6.89 -12.43
N GLN A 91 18.68 -7.99 -11.68
CA GLN A 91 19.82 -8.90 -11.67
C GLN A 91 20.06 -9.56 -13.05
N ASP A 92 19.00 -9.86 -13.78
CA ASP A 92 19.09 -10.42 -15.14
C ASP A 92 19.73 -9.42 -16.11
N VAL A 93 19.36 -8.14 -16.04
CA VAL A 93 19.93 -7.06 -16.86
C VAL A 93 21.41 -6.87 -16.58
N GLU A 94 21.82 -6.94 -15.31
CA GLU A 94 23.24 -6.90 -14.94
C GLU A 94 24.01 -8.09 -15.56
N GLN A 95 23.43 -9.29 -15.52
CA GLN A 95 24.02 -10.52 -16.05
C GLN A 95 24.12 -10.56 -17.58
N LEU A 96 23.27 -9.83 -18.30
CA LEU A 96 23.37 -9.73 -19.77
C LEU A 96 24.67 -9.06 -20.23
N GLY A 97 25.37 -8.34 -19.34
CA GLY A 97 26.68 -7.74 -19.64
C GLY A 97 26.64 -6.62 -20.68
N VAL A 98 25.46 -6.03 -20.92
CA VAL A 98 25.27 -4.91 -21.85
C VAL A 98 25.98 -3.64 -21.37
N TYR A 99 26.10 -3.48 -20.05
CA TYR A 99 26.77 -2.35 -19.40
C TYR A 99 27.98 -2.84 -18.60
N THR A 100 29.01 -2.00 -18.48
CA THR A 100 30.03 -2.20 -17.44
C THR A 100 29.42 -1.99 -16.05
N ALA A 101 30.04 -2.56 -15.01
CA ALA A 101 29.56 -2.40 -13.63
C ALA A 101 29.41 -0.91 -13.20
N GLN A 102 30.31 -0.04 -13.67
CA GLN A 102 30.22 1.41 -13.42
C GLN A 102 29.06 2.08 -14.16
N GLU A 103 28.79 1.69 -15.39
CA GLU A 103 27.65 2.20 -16.15
C GLU A 103 26.33 1.73 -15.54
N PHE A 104 26.25 0.46 -15.14
CA PHE A 104 25.07 -0.11 -14.49
C PHE A 104 24.73 0.62 -13.17
N GLN A 105 25.71 0.80 -12.28
CA GLN A 105 25.52 1.57 -11.04
C GLN A 105 25.04 3.00 -11.30
N LYS A 106 25.63 3.67 -12.29
CA LYS A 106 25.25 5.04 -12.65
C LYS A 106 23.81 5.12 -13.17
N GLN A 107 23.37 4.16 -13.99
CA GLN A 107 22.01 4.13 -14.54
C GLN A 107 20.97 3.80 -13.46
N CYS A 108 21.30 2.85 -12.58
CA CYS A 108 20.39 2.39 -11.53
C CYS A 108 20.39 3.30 -10.29
N GLN A 109 21.27 4.30 -10.23
CA GLN A 109 21.42 5.24 -9.10
C GLN A 109 21.64 4.53 -7.75
N VAL A 110 22.35 3.40 -7.77
CA VAL A 110 22.66 2.54 -6.62
C VAL A 110 24.13 2.57 -6.23
#